data_AF-A0A931RSW0-F1
#
_entry.id   AF-A0A931RSW0-F1
#
_cell.length_a   1.000
_cell.length_b   1.000
_cell.length_c   1.000
_cell.angle_alpha   90.00
_cell.angle_beta   90.00
_cell.angle_gamma   90.00
#
_symmetry.space_group_name_H-M   'P 1'
#
loop_
_entity.id
_entity.type
_entity.pdbx_description
1 polymer ?
#
loop_
_entity_poly.entity_id
_entity_poly.type
_entity_poly.pdbx_seq_one_letter_code
_entity_poly.pdbx_strand_id
1 'polypeptide(L)'
;MSEDESGNDGGFGNLYRAREVIFFLVFVLLVVFFFIFLNQSEDQIPNKGSPGNLPSYAKLEKEIDLLVLEIRNSGALPPLKDDFEMDESVDLVSQDYNIVLEHEKTKQYLELILANLQKDFSEEWKNRVLKLRLYDDRFVGRTNNAFALPAETIYVGTTQIMWANNEAELAALLSHEVSHIALRHVAESRRIVKNLTVFAQKAFVAKDFEKVVLLGLAAQKLFGYNEFVGILPLEHESEADRNGQTMLRNSGYDDLALASSLERIEKIFNNNLFSQIVQKRIRDLKNNSKDKSDLNGRGKTFIVSKEEDLRLVQAALQQFLNDLALK
;
A
#
# COMPACT_ATOMS: atom_id res chain seq x y z
N MET A 1 -0.13 -59.26 9.02
CA MET A 1 0.15 -59.37 7.57
C MET A 1 -0.68 -58.24 6.94
N SER A 2 -0.25 -56.98 7.12
CA SER A 2 0.69 -56.24 6.26
C SER A 2 0.00 -55.95 4.90
N GLU A 3 -0.19 -54.71 4.44
CA GLU A 3 0.66 -53.51 4.50
C GLU A 3 -0.18 -52.22 4.42
N ASP A 4 0.36 -51.17 5.04
CA ASP A 4 0.05 -49.75 4.84
C ASP A 4 0.39 -49.29 3.41
N GLU A 5 -0.45 -48.44 2.80
CA GLU A 5 0.01 -47.37 1.91
C GLU A 5 -0.74 -46.07 2.21
N SER A 6 -0.15 -45.28 3.10
CA SER A 6 -0.36 -43.84 3.22
C SER A 6 0.33 -43.12 2.07
N GLY A 7 -0.44 -42.58 1.12
CA GLY A 7 0.01 -41.69 0.06
C GLY A 7 -0.37 -40.23 0.36
N ASN A 8 0.63 -39.39 0.50
CA ASN A 8 0.60 -38.00 0.93
C ASN A 8 0.21 -37.06 -0.23
N ASP A 9 -1.02 -36.57 -0.26
CA ASP A 9 -1.53 -35.66 -1.29
C ASP A 9 -1.52 -34.17 -0.86
N GLY A 10 -0.75 -33.82 0.17
CA GLY A 10 -0.75 -32.48 0.80
C GLY A 10 0.26 -31.45 0.25
N GLY A 11 0.93 -31.70 -0.88
CA GLY A 11 2.14 -30.93 -1.25
C GLY A 11 2.10 -30.03 -2.50
N PHE A 12 1.17 -30.25 -3.44
CA PHE A 12 1.32 -29.66 -4.78
C PHE A 12 0.37 -28.48 -5.11
N GLY A 13 -0.67 -28.23 -4.32
CA GLY A 13 -1.62 -27.13 -4.56
C GLY A 13 -1.09 -25.73 -4.23
N ASN A 14 -0.19 -25.61 -3.25
CA ASN A 14 0.31 -24.31 -2.78
C ASN A 14 1.48 -23.74 -3.60
N LEU A 15 2.24 -24.59 -4.31
CA LEU A 15 3.36 -24.13 -5.15
C LEU A 15 2.91 -23.40 -6.43
N TYR A 16 1.69 -23.63 -6.91
CA TYR A 16 1.18 -22.95 -8.11
C TYR A 16 0.85 -21.47 -7.85
N ARG A 17 0.41 -21.10 -6.63
CA ARG A 17 0.12 -19.70 -6.26
C ARG A 17 1.36 -18.87 -5.97
N ALA A 18 2.36 -19.44 -5.29
CA ALA A 18 3.62 -18.75 -5.02
C ALA A 18 4.37 -18.42 -6.32
N ARG A 19 4.35 -19.33 -7.31
CA ARG A 19 4.91 -19.07 -8.64
C ARG A 19 4.21 -17.90 -9.32
N GLU A 20 2.89 -17.79 -9.25
CA GLU A 20 2.17 -16.66 -9.86
C GLU A 20 2.47 -15.32 -9.17
N VAL A 21 2.63 -15.29 -7.84
CA VAL A 21 3.04 -14.08 -7.10
C VAL A 21 4.49 -13.69 -7.43
N ILE A 22 5.39 -14.66 -7.54
CA ILE A 22 6.78 -14.42 -7.95
C ILE A 22 6.83 -13.98 -9.41
N PHE A 23 6.08 -14.62 -10.31
CA PHE A 23 5.96 -14.18 -11.71
C PHE A 23 5.34 -12.80 -11.81
N PHE A 24 4.38 -12.44 -10.95
CA PHE A 24 3.79 -11.12 -10.87
C PHE A 24 4.82 -10.08 -10.39
N LEU A 25 5.56 -10.34 -9.31
CA LEU A 25 6.61 -9.46 -8.81
C LEU A 25 7.75 -9.32 -9.81
N VAL A 26 8.17 -10.41 -10.46
CA VAL A 26 9.19 -10.42 -11.51
C VAL A 26 8.68 -9.71 -12.77
N PHE A 27 7.41 -9.87 -13.14
CA PHE A 27 6.81 -9.16 -14.28
C PHE A 27 6.68 -7.67 -14.01
N VAL A 28 6.21 -7.27 -12.82
CA VAL A 28 6.18 -5.86 -12.39
C VAL A 28 7.60 -5.29 -12.37
N LEU A 29 8.57 -6.02 -11.81
CA LEU A 29 9.97 -5.63 -11.86
C LEU A 29 10.48 -5.51 -13.30
N LEU A 30 10.19 -6.46 -14.19
CA LEU A 30 10.62 -6.43 -15.59
C LEU A 30 9.96 -5.29 -16.38
N VAL A 31 8.69 -4.99 -16.13
CA VAL A 31 7.98 -3.86 -16.77
C VAL A 31 8.54 -2.54 -16.24
N VAL A 32 8.71 -2.40 -14.93
CA VAL A 32 9.36 -1.22 -14.32
C VAL A 32 10.79 -1.06 -14.82
N PHE A 33 11.58 -2.14 -14.91
CA PHE A 33 12.95 -2.10 -15.42
C PHE A 33 13.00 -1.77 -16.92
N PHE A 34 12.06 -2.29 -17.71
CA PHE A 34 11.93 -1.98 -19.13
C PHE A 34 11.62 -0.50 -19.36
N PHE A 35 10.74 0.10 -18.55
CA PHE A 35 10.42 1.53 -18.65
C PHE A 35 11.51 2.43 -18.06
N ILE A 36 12.19 2.04 -16.98
CA ILE A 36 13.39 2.73 -16.48
C ILE A 36 14.50 2.71 -17.54
N PHE A 37 14.70 1.57 -18.20
CA PHE A 37 15.69 1.43 -19.28
C PHE A 37 15.36 2.33 -20.48
N LEU A 38 14.08 2.43 -20.86
CA LEU A 38 13.66 3.37 -21.92
C LEU A 38 13.85 4.84 -21.51
N ASN A 39 13.54 5.21 -20.26
CA ASN A 39 13.75 6.57 -19.76
C ASN A 39 15.23 6.94 -19.55
N GLN A 40 16.12 5.98 -19.29
CA GLN A 40 17.57 6.23 -19.21
C GLN A 40 18.23 6.28 -20.59
N SER A 41 17.57 5.78 -21.63
CA SER A 41 18.13 5.63 -22.97
C SER A 41 17.93 6.84 -23.89
N GLU A 42 17.29 7.92 -23.39
CA GLU A 42 17.03 9.15 -24.16
C GLU A 42 18.32 9.77 -24.72
N ASP A 43 19.49 9.50 -24.13
CA ASP A 43 20.78 10.06 -24.55
C ASP A 43 21.69 9.15 -25.40
N GLN A 44 21.36 7.87 -25.67
CA GLN A 44 22.38 6.95 -26.27
C GLN A 44 21.88 5.84 -27.23
N ILE A 45 20.62 5.78 -27.67
CA ILE A 45 20.24 4.78 -28.70
C ILE A 45 20.24 5.40 -30.11
N PRO A 46 21.21 5.05 -30.98
CA PRO A 46 21.15 5.45 -32.37
C PRO A 46 19.93 4.81 -33.03
N ASN A 47 19.01 5.66 -33.46
CA ASN A 47 17.79 5.34 -34.17
C ASN A 47 18.10 4.57 -35.47
N LYS A 48 18.17 3.24 -35.39
CA LYS A 48 18.20 2.34 -36.54
C LYS A 48 17.02 1.40 -36.45
N GLY A 49 15.88 1.92 -36.93
CA GLY A 49 14.65 1.15 -37.11
C GLY A 49 13.42 1.73 -36.43
N SER A 50 13.22 3.05 -36.41
CA SER A 50 11.90 3.61 -36.10
C SER A 50 10.87 3.13 -37.13
N PRO A 51 9.75 2.50 -36.72
CA PRO A 51 8.55 2.48 -37.54
C PRO A 51 8.19 3.94 -37.82
N GLY A 52 8.03 4.29 -39.11
CA GLY A 52 7.66 5.64 -39.51
C GLY A 52 6.36 6.08 -38.83
N ASN A 53 6.37 7.32 -38.32
CA ASN A 53 5.23 8.03 -37.71
C ASN A 53 4.59 7.35 -36.49
N LEU A 54 5.31 7.25 -35.37
CA LEU A 54 4.61 7.22 -34.07
C LEU A 54 3.95 8.59 -33.83
N PRO A 55 2.63 8.68 -33.63
CA PRO A 55 1.97 9.93 -33.27
C PRO A 55 2.57 10.50 -31.98
N SER A 56 2.70 11.83 -31.90
CA SER A 56 3.03 12.50 -30.64
C SER A 56 2.03 12.07 -29.55
N TYR A 57 2.52 11.83 -28.33
CA TYR A 57 1.73 11.44 -27.15
C TYR A 57 0.45 12.28 -26.99
N ALA A 58 0.53 13.58 -27.29
CA ALA A 58 -0.60 14.52 -27.23
C ALA A 58 -1.73 14.23 -28.23
N LYS A 59 -1.44 13.56 -29.35
CA LYS A 59 -2.46 13.17 -30.35
C LYS A 59 -3.22 11.90 -29.95
N LEU A 60 -2.63 11.06 -29.09
CA LEU A 60 -3.20 9.78 -28.65
C LEU A 60 -3.74 9.82 -27.23
N GLU A 61 -3.64 10.95 -26.53
CA GLU A 61 -4.01 11.08 -25.12
C GLU A 61 -5.42 10.58 -24.82
N LYS A 62 -6.40 10.96 -25.67
CA LYS A 62 -7.78 10.50 -25.52
C LYS A 62 -7.93 8.98 -25.68
N GLU A 63 -7.16 8.37 -26.59
CA GLU A 63 -7.20 6.92 -26.82
C GLU A 63 -6.54 6.16 -25.66
N ILE A 64 -5.43 6.70 -25.16
CA ILE A 64 -4.75 6.20 -23.95
C ILE A 64 -5.72 6.25 -22.76
N ASP A 65 -6.44 7.35 -22.57
CA ASP A 65 -7.40 7.52 -21.46
C ASP A 65 -8.56 6.54 -21.54
N LEU A 66 -9.14 6.38 -22.73
CA LEU A 66 -10.20 5.39 -22.95
C LEU A 66 -9.70 3.98 -22.68
N LEU A 67 -8.48 3.65 -23.10
CA LEU A 67 -7.88 2.34 -22.85
C LEU A 67 -7.55 2.12 -21.36
N VAL A 68 -7.07 3.13 -20.66
CA VAL A 68 -6.86 3.11 -19.20
C VAL A 68 -8.18 2.84 -18.49
N LEU A 69 -9.26 3.54 -18.87
CA LEU A 69 -10.60 3.31 -18.33
C LEU A 69 -11.11 1.90 -18.66
N GLU A 70 -10.85 1.39 -19.87
CA GLU A 70 -11.23 0.04 -20.26
C GLU A 70 -10.49 -1.00 -19.40
N ILE A 71 -9.18 -0.87 -19.23
CA ILE A 71 -8.36 -1.74 -18.37
C ILE A 71 -8.86 -1.67 -16.92
N ARG A 72 -9.13 -0.47 -16.42
CA ARG A 72 -9.64 -0.23 -15.06
C ARG A 72 -11.07 -0.69 -14.85
N ASN A 73 -11.91 -0.83 -15.87
CA ASN A 73 -13.31 -1.25 -15.67
C ASN A 73 -13.60 -2.66 -16.18
N SER A 74 -12.62 -3.32 -16.79
CA SER A 74 -12.77 -4.69 -17.28
C SER A 74 -12.78 -5.71 -16.14
N GLY A 75 -13.69 -6.68 -16.25
CA GLY A 75 -13.79 -7.81 -15.33
C GLY A 75 -14.23 -7.44 -13.91
N ALA A 76 -14.65 -8.45 -13.15
CA ALA A 76 -14.94 -8.29 -11.72
C ALA A 76 -13.65 -8.20 -10.91
N LEU A 77 -13.72 -7.58 -9.73
CA LEU A 77 -12.66 -7.74 -8.72
C LEU A 77 -12.44 -9.22 -8.41
N PRO A 78 -11.20 -9.62 -8.07
CA PRO A 78 -10.94 -10.93 -7.50
C PRO A 78 -11.94 -11.26 -6.39
N PRO A 79 -12.34 -12.52 -6.21
CA PRO A 79 -13.12 -12.94 -5.05
C PRO A 79 -12.42 -12.54 -3.75
N LEU A 80 -13.19 -12.20 -2.71
CA LEU A 80 -12.60 -11.82 -1.42
C LEU A 80 -11.73 -12.94 -0.82
N LYS A 81 -12.04 -14.20 -1.12
CA LYS A 81 -11.23 -15.36 -0.71
C LYS A 81 -9.77 -15.23 -1.18
N ASP A 82 -9.54 -14.71 -2.39
CA ASP A 82 -8.20 -14.55 -2.95
C ASP A 82 -7.37 -13.50 -2.21
N ASP A 83 -8.03 -12.55 -1.52
CA ASP A 83 -7.34 -11.58 -0.68
C ASP A 83 -6.90 -12.24 0.63
N PHE A 84 -7.77 -13.04 1.25
CA PHE A 84 -7.44 -13.79 2.48
C PHE A 84 -6.32 -14.81 2.27
N GLU A 85 -6.36 -15.56 1.16
CA GLU A 85 -5.30 -16.52 0.82
C GLU A 85 -3.95 -15.83 0.59
N MET A 86 -3.97 -14.64 -0.02
CA MET A 86 -2.76 -13.84 -0.21
C MET A 86 -2.23 -13.31 1.13
N ASP A 87 -3.12 -12.80 1.98
CA ASP A 87 -2.79 -12.32 3.31
C ASP A 87 -2.13 -13.42 4.16
N GLU A 88 -2.77 -14.59 4.25
CA GLU A 88 -2.22 -15.76 4.95
C GLU A 88 -0.84 -16.15 4.42
N SER A 89 -0.66 -16.17 3.10
CA SER A 89 0.63 -16.53 2.50
C SER A 89 1.75 -15.55 2.86
N VAL A 90 1.45 -14.25 2.91
CA VAL A 90 2.44 -13.22 3.26
C VAL A 90 2.70 -13.23 4.77
N ASP A 91 1.67 -13.41 5.60
CA ASP A 91 1.80 -13.49 7.06
C ASP A 91 2.68 -14.67 7.50
N LEU A 92 2.52 -15.84 6.86
CA LEU A 92 3.37 -17.01 7.12
C LEU A 92 4.83 -16.74 6.76
N VAL A 93 5.08 -16.15 5.58
CA VAL A 93 6.44 -15.82 5.13
C VAL A 93 7.09 -14.80 6.08
N SER A 94 6.36 -13.78 6.51
CA SER A 94 6.85 -12.79 7.46
C SER A 94 7.24 -13.40 8.81
N GLN A 95 6.50 -14.40 9.29
CA GLN A 95 6.85 -15.14 10.50
C GLN A 95 8.10 -16.00 10.31
N ASP A 96 8.24 -16.68 9.16
CA ASP A 96 9.41 -17.50 8.84
C ASP A 96 10.71 -16.68 8.78
N TYR A 97 10.63 -15.43 8.30
CA TYR A 97 11.77 -14.49 8.30
C TYR A 97 12.03 -13.85 9.67
N ASN A 98 11.25 -14.19 10.70
CA ASN A 98 11.37 -13.70 12.08
C ASN A 98 11.42 -12.16 12.18
N ILE A 99 10.69 -11.48 11.30
CA ILE A 99 10.59 -10.01 11.32
C ILE A 99 9.48 -9.53 12.26
N VAL A 100 8.54 -10.41 12.62
CA VAL A 100 7.43 -10.13 13.53
C VAL A 100 7.91 -10.15 14.98
N LEU A 101 7.59 -9.09 15.71
CA LEU A 101 7.93 -8.93 17.12
C LEU A 101 6.72 -9.20 18.01
N GLU A 102 6.92 -9.98 19.07
CA GLU A 102 5.91 -10.21 20.10
C GLU A 102 6.14 -9.25 21.27
N HIS A 103 5.40 -8.13 21.28
CA HIS A 103 5.42 -7.16 22.37
C HIS A 103 3.99 -6.79 22.80
N GLU A 104 3.49 -7.51 23.79
CA GLU A 104 2.08 -7.49 24.24
C GLU A 104 1.55 -6.09 24.53
N LYS A 105 2.32 -5.25 25.24
CA LYS A 105 1.89 -3.88 25.59
C LYS A 105 1.64 -3.03 24.34
N THR A 106 2.51 -3.12 23.34
CA THR A 106 2.35 -2.37 22.10
C THR A 106 1.18 -2.89 21.29
N LYS A 107 1.03 -4.22 21.21
CA LYS A 107 -0.09 -4.85 20.51
C LYS A 107 -1.43 -4.43 21.10
N GLN A 108 -1.62 -4.57 22.42
CA GLN A 108 -2.84 -4.16 23.11
C GLN A 108 -3.16 -2.68 22.89
N TYR A 109 -2.14 -1.82 22.92
CA TYR A 109 -2.33 -0.39 22.68
C TYR A 109 -2.83 -0.09 21.26
N LEU A 110 -2.23 -0.71 20.24
CA LEU A 110 -2.69 -0.57 18.85
C LEU A 110 -4.10 -1.15 18.64
N GLU A 111 -4.42 -2.28 19.30
CA GLU A 111 -5.75 -2.88 19.27
C GLU A 111 -6.82 -1.95 19.87
N LEU A 112 -6.50 -1.22 20.94
CA LEU A 112 -7.40 -0.22 21.52
C LEU A 112 -7.68 0.94 20.56
N ILE A 113 -6.65 1.44 19.87
CA ILE A 113 -6.81 2.49 18.84
C ILE A 113 -7.71 1.95 17.71
N LEU A 114 -7.43 0.73 17.24
CA LEU A 114 -8.19 0.11 16.15
C LEU A 114 -9.66 -0.14 16.53
N ALA A 115 -9.91 -0.58 17.76
CA ALA A 115 -11.27 -0.75 18.28
C ALA A 115 -12.03 0.59 18.33
N ASN A 116 -11.35 1.68 18.69
CA ASN A 116 -11.96 3.01 18.64
C ASN A 116 -12.28 3.44 17.20
N LEU A 117 -11.37 3.16 16.25
CA LEU A 117 -11.57 3.44 14.82
C LEU A 117 -12.79 2.73 14.22
N GLN A 118 -13.13 1.54 14.73
CA GLN A 118 -14.23 0.71 14.22
C GLN A 118 -15.61 1.04 14.78
N LYS A 119 -15.74 1.94 15.76
CA LYS A 119 -16.98 2.13 16.54
C LYS A 119 -18.21 2.49 15.68
N ASP A 120 -18.01 3.31 14.64
CA ASP A 120 -19.07 3.84 13.79
C ASP A 120 -19.12 3.19 12.40
N PHE A 121 -18.49 2.01 12.26
CA PHE A 121 -18.33 1.34 10.98
C PHE A 121 -19.64 0.70 10.49
N SER A 122 -19.75 0.44 9.18
CA SER A 122 -20.87 -0.37 8.68
C SER A 122 -20.82 -1.78 9.27
N GLU A 123 -21.94 -2.50 9.30
CA GLU A 123 -21.96 -3.87 9.83
C GLU A 123 -21.02 -4.82 9.09
N GLU A 124 -20.75 -4.56 7.80
CA GLU A 124 -19.72 -5.30 7.05
C GLU A 124 -18.33 -5.09 7.66
N TRP A 125 -18.04 -3.87 8.11
CA TRP A 125 -16.76 -3.45 8.64
C TRP A 125 -16.55 -3.81 10.10
N LYS A 126 -17.59 -3.71 10.93
CA LYS A 126 -17.55 -4.12 12.35
C LYS A 126 -17.24 -5.60 12.55
N ASN A 127 -17.61 -6.43 11.58
CA ASN A 127 -17.38 -7.87 11.62
C ASN A 127 -16.03 -8.29 11.03
N ARG A 128 -15.24 -7.35 10.49
CA ARG A 128 -13.89 -7.66 10.00
C ARG A 128 -12.93 -7.78 11.17
N VAL A 129 -12.46 -9.00 11.40
CA VAL A 129 -11.36 -9.26 12.32
C VAL A 129 -10.08 -8.79 11.63
N LEU A 130 -9.45 -7.77 12.17
CA LEU A 130 -8.16 -7.28 11.69
C LEU A 130 -7.05 -7.80 12.59
N LYS A 131 -5.95 -8.26 11.99
CA LYS A 131 -4.78 -8.78 12.69
C LYS A 131 -3.70 -7.72 12.72
N LEU A 132 -3.15 -7.41 13.89
CA LEU A 132 -2.01 -6.50 14.01
C LEU A 132 -0.70 -7.28 14.17
N ARG A 133 0.28 -6.95 13.33
CA ARG A 133 1.64 -7.49 13.38
C ARG A 133 2.62 -6.35 13.65
N LEU A 134 3.30 -6.40 14.78
CA LEU A 134 4.43 -5.51 15.04
C LEU A 134 5.66 -6.09 14.32
N TYR A 135 6.44 -5.27 13.63
CA TYR A 135 7.67 -5.76 12.99
C TYR A 135 8.88 -4.84 13.21
N ASP A 136 10.07 -5.43 13.22
CA ASP A 136 11.33 -4.71 13.38
C ASP A 136 11.77 -4.09 12.05
N ASP A 137 11.49 -2.79 11.91
CA ASP A 137 11.83 -1.99 10.74
C ASP A 137 13.18 -1.26 10.88
N ARG A 138 13.94 -1.49 11.95
CA ARG A 138 15.24 -0.81 12.17
C ARG A 138 16.30 -1.15 11.11
N PHE A 139 16.11 -2.29 10.42
CA PHE A 139 17.01 -2.81 9.41
C PHE A 139 16.49 -2.67 7.98
N VAL A 140 15.22 -2.27 7.83
CA VAL A 140 14.58 -2.01 6.54
C VAL A 140 14.70 -0.52 6.28
N GLY A 141 15.19 -0.14 5.10
CA GLY A 141 15.43 1.27 4.74
C GLY A 141 14.25 2.19 5.11
N ARG A 142 14.56 3.42 5.49
CA ARG A 142 13.71 4.32 6.29
C ARG A 142 12.40 4.84 5.64
N THR A 143 11.86 4.24 4.59
CA THR A 143 10.94 4.95 3.67
C THR A 143 9.44 4.62 3.74
N ASN A 144 8.97 3.66 4.55
CA ASN A 144 7.55 3.57 4.95
C ASN A 144 7.36 2.41 5.94
N ASN A 145 6.80 2.69 7.12
CA ASN A 145 6.93 1.82 8.30
C ASN A 145 5.59 1.31 8.87
N ALA A 146 4.50 1.36 8.10
CA ALA A 146 3.31 0.56 8.35
C ALA A 146 2.69 0.21 6.98
N PHE A 147 2.10 -0.97 6.86
CA PHE A 147 1.41 -1.39 5.64
C PHE A 147 0.34 -2.45 5.94
N ALA A 148 -0.80 -2.37 5.27
CA ALA A 148 -1.82 -3.39 5.26
C ALA A 148 -1.54 -4.48 4.21
N LEU A 149 -1.71 -5.73 4.62
CA LEU A 149 -1.95 -6.86 3.72
C LEU A 149 -3.38 -6.82 3.17
N PRO A 150 -3.66 -7.58 2.10
CA PRO A 150 -4.86 -7.36 1.28
C PRO A 150 -6.22 -7.54 1.97
N ALA A 151 -6.30 -8.27 3.10
CA ALA A 151 -7.58 -8.71 3.66
C ALA A 151 -7.83 -8.33 5.12
N GLU A 152 -6.87 -8.58 6.01
CA GLU A 152 -7.06 -8.44 7.45
C GLU A 152 -5.79 -8.07 8.23
N THR A 153 -4.59 -8.39 7.74
CA THR A 153 -3.37 -8.16 8.51
C THR A 153 -2.79 -6.76 8.27
N ILE A 154 -2.51 -6.02 9.33
CA ILE A 154 -1.85 -4.72 9.31
C ILE A 154 -0.50 -4.85 10.01
N TYR A 155 0.57 -4.57 9.27
CA TYR A 155 1.92 -4.49 9.76
C TYR A 155 2.21 -3.08 10.26
N VAL A 156 2.66 -2.98 11.50
CA VAL A 156 3.07 -1.72 12.12
C VAL A 156 4.53 -1.83 12.51
N GLY A 157 5.36 -0.97 11.93
CA GLY A 157 6.79 -0.92 12.14
C GLY A 157 7.12 -0.17 13.42
N THR A 158 8.13 -0.67 14.14
CA THR A 158 8.51 -0.10 15.43
C THR A 158 8.94 1.37 15.35
N THR A 159 9.60 1.76 14.27
CA THR A 159 10.11 3.12 14.09
C THR A 159 8.97 4.12 13.96
N GLN A 160 7.87 3.73 13.31
CA GLN A 160 6.69 4.59 13.20
C GLN A 160 6.05 4.86 14.56
N ILE A 161 5.99 3.83 15.41
CA ILE A 161 5.51 3.96 16.79
C ILE A 161 6.41 4.88 17.60
N MET A 162 7.73 4.77 17.42
CA MET A 162 8.71 5.62 18.09
C MET A 162 8.70 7.08 17.62
N TRP A 163 8.31 7.35 16.38
CA TRP A 163 8.27 8.70 15.80
C TRP A 163 6.93 9.43 15.97
N ALA A 164 5.86 8.70 16.26
CA ALA A 164 4.56 9.31 16.49
C ALA A 164 4.60 10.28 17.67
N ASN A 165 4.12 11.49 17.45
CA ASN A 165 4.11 12.54 18.47
C ASN A 165 2.96 12.38 19.47
N ASN A 166 1.83 11.84 19.01
CA ASN A 166 0.63 11.62 19.78
C ASN A 166 -0.14 10.41 19.23
N GLU A 167 -1.15 9.96 19.99
CA GLU A 167 -1.97 8.80 19.61
C GLU A 167 -2.72 9.03 18.28
N ALA A 168 -3.12 10.27 18.00
CA ALA A 168 -3.86 10.60 16.78
C ALA A 168 -3.02 10.32 15.52
N GLU A 169 -1.69 10.53 15.55
CA GLU A 169 -0.82 10.16 14.43
C GLU A 169 -0.80 8.65 14.19
N LEU A 170 -0.80 7.82 15.25
CA LEU A 170 -0.92 6.36 15.09
C LEU A 170 -2.31 5.94 14.61
N ALA A 171 -3.36 6.54 15.14
CA ALA A 171 -4.72 6.33 14.66
C ALA A 171 -4.86 6.72 13.18
N ALA A 172 -4.14 7.74 12.73
CA ALA A 172 -4.16 8.20 11.36
C ALA A 172 -3.50 7.21 10.41
N LEU A 173 -2.36 6.63 10.81
CA LEU A 173 -1.71 5.57 10.05
C LEU A 173 -2.57 4.31 9.99
N LEU A 174 -3.08 3.86 11.13
CA LEU A 174 -3.96 2.69 11.18
C LEU A 174 -5.23 2.91 10.35
N SER A 175 -5.84 4.09 10.40
CA SER A 175 -7.04 4.37 9.60
C SER A 175 -6.75 4.44 8.10
N HIS A 176 -5.57 4.92 7.70
CA HIS A 176 -5.10 4.85 6.31
C HIS A 176 -4.94 3.39 5.85
N GLU A 177 -4.25 2.55 6.62
CA GLU A 177 -4.06 1.13 6.29
C GLU A 177 -5.39 0.34 6.26
N VAL A 178 -6.28 0.58 7.22
CA VAL A 178 -7.64 0.02 7.21
C VAL A 178 -8.39 0.43 5.95
N SER A 179 -8.18 1.66 5.46
CA SER A 179 -8.84 2.13 4.24
C SER A 179 -8.36 1.39 2.99
N HIS A 180 -7.09 0.98 2.92
CA HIS A 180 -6.59 0.14 1.83
C HIS A 180 -7.25 -1.24 1.78
N ILE A 181 -7.40 -1.88 2.95
CA ILE A 181 -8.16 -3.12 3.09
C ILE A 181 -9.61 -2.87 2.67
N ALA A 182 -10.17 -1.74 3.12
CA ALA A 182 -11.59 -1.48 2.97
C ALA A 182 -12.07 -1.24 1.58
N LEU A 183 -11.26 -0.52 0.82
CA LEU A 183 -11.51 -0.23 -0.57
C LEU A 183 -10.97 -1.34 -1.49
N ARG A 184 -10.38 -2.40 -0.90
CA ARG A 184 -9.76 -3.53 -1.61
C ARG A 184 -8.77 -3.06 -2.67
N HIS A 185 -7.97 -2.04 -2.35
CA HIS A 185 -7.03 -1.41 -3.28
C HIS A 185 -6.03 -2.42 -3.88
N VAL A 186 -5.62 -3.44 -3.12
CA VAL A 186 -4.74 -4.50 -3.65
C VAL A 186 -5.48 -5.36 -4.69
N ALA A 187 -6.74 -5.72 -4.43
CA ALA A 187 -7.55 -6.49 -5.38
C ALA A 187 -7.79 -5.72 -6.68
N GLU A 188 -8.00 -4.40 -6.59
CA GLU A 188 -8.09 -3.52 -7.75
C GLU A 188 -6.79 -3.47 -8.54
N SER A 189 -5.64 -3.23 -7.90
CA SER A 189 -4.34 -3.24 -8.57
C SER A 189 -4.05 -4.57 -9.27
N ARG A 190 -4.36 -5.70 -8.62
CA ARG A 190 -4.25 -7.04 -9.22
C ARG A 190 -5.12 -7.19 -10.47
N ARG A 191 -6.35 -6.70 -10.42
CA ARG A 191 -7.26 -6.72 -11.56
C ARG A 191 -6.73 -5.89 -12.73
N ILE A 192 -6.24 -4.68 -12.47
CA ILE A 192 -5.66 -3.80 -13.49
C ILE A 192 -4.49 -4.49 -14.19
N VAL A 193 -3.55 -5.06 -13.42
CA VAL A 193 -2.39 -5.77 -13.99
C VAL A 193 -2.84 -7.00 -14.79
N LYS A 194 -3.76 -7.81 -14.25
CA LYS A 194 -4.32 -8.98 -14.95
C LYS A 194 -4.95 -8.57 -16.28
N ASN A 195 -5.75 -7.52 -16.28
CA ASN A 195 -6.40 -7.01 -17.48
C ASN A 195 -5.35 -6.55 -18.49
N LEU A 196 -4.36 -5.76 -18.07
CA LEU A 196 -3.28 -5.31 -18.95
C LEU A 196 -2.58 -6.51 -19.63
N THR A 197 -2.28 -7.58 -18.89
CA THR A 197 -1.71 -8.82 -19.45
C THR A 197 -2.64 -9.47 -20.47
N VAL A 198 -3.94 -9.58 -20.18
CA VAL A 198 -4.94 -10.16 -21.10
C VAL A 198 -5.08 -9.32 -22.38
N PHE A 199 -5.14 -7.99 -22.26
CA PHE A 199 -5.21 -7.09 -23.41
C PHE A 199 -3.95 -7.20 -24.27
N ALA A 200 -2.77 -7.23 -23.66
CA ALA A 200 -1.49 -7.40 -24.36
C ALA A 200 -1.43 -8.75 -25.10
N GLN A 201 -1.85 -9.83 -24.45
CA GLN A 201 -1.89 -11.16 -25.08
C GLN A 201 -2.83 -11.17 -26.29
N LYS A 202 -4.03 -10.59 -26.17
CA LYS A 202 -4.98 -10.51 -27.29
C LYS A 202 -4.43 -9.70 -28.46
N ALA A 203 -3.83 -8.53 -28.18
CA ALA A 203 -3.22 -7.69 -29.21
C ALA A 203 -2.07 -8.42 -29.93
N PHE A 204 -1.23 -9.12 -29.17
CA PHE A 204 -0.12 -9.90 -29.72
C PHE A 204 -0.60 -11.05 -30.63
N VAL A 205 -1.59 -11.83 -30.18
CA VAL A 205 -2.19 -12.92 -30.98
C VAL A 205 -2.85 -12.38 -32.25
N ALA A 206 -3.48 -11.22 -32.17
CA ALA A 206 -4.07 -10.53 -33.32
C ALA A 206 -3.04 -9.86 -34.24
N LYS A 207 -1.75 -9.82 -33.86
CA LYS A 207 -0.68 -9.06 -34.54
C LYS A 207 -0.99 -7.57 -34.70
N ASP A 208 -1.73 -7.02 -33.74
CA ASP A 208 -2.12 -5.61 -33.70
C ASP A 208 -1.04 -4.80 -32.97
N PHE A 209 0.02 -4.46 -33.70
CA PHE A 209 1.18 -3.75 -33.14
C PHE A 209 0.85 -2.32 -32.69
N GLU A 210 -0.12 -1.66 -33.31
CA GLU A 210 -0.57 -0.34 -32.90
C GLU A 210 -1.22 -0.39 -31.51
N LYS A 211 -2.08 -1.39 -31.28
CA LYS A 211 -2.67 -1.62 -29.96
C LYS A 211 -1.64 -2.03 -28.91
N VAL A 212 -0.59 -2.78 -29.28
CA VAL A 212 0.52 -3.08 -28.37
C VAL A 212 1.23 -1.80 -27.91
N VAL A 213 1.47 -0.85 -28.82
CA VAL A 213 2.06 0.45 -28.48
C VAL A 213 1.13 1.23 -27.55
N LEU A 214 -0.17 1.34 -27.88
CA LEU A 214 -1.15 2.02 -27.03
C LEU A 214 -1.23 1.41 -25.61
N LEU A 215 -1.17 0.09 -25.49
CA LEU A 215 -1.13 -0.60 -24.20
C LEU A 215 0.14 -0.27 -23.41
N GLY A 216 1.28 -0.11 -24.08
CA GLY A 216 2.52 0.36 -23.44
C GLY A 216 2.38 1.76 -22.85
N LEU A 217 1.75 2.68 -23.59
CA LEU A 217 1.50 4.06 -23.12
C LEU A 217 0.44 4.10 -21.99
N ALA A 218 -0.61 3.27 -22.09
CA ALA A 218 -1.59 3.10 -21.02
C ALA A 218 -0.96 2.51 -19.75
N ALA A 219 -0.05 1.53 -19.89
CA ALA A 219 0.72 1.00 -18.78
C ALA A 219 1.63 2.08 -18.16
N GLN A 220 2.29 2.90 -18.97
CA GLN A 220 3.10 4.02 -18.48
C GLN A 220 2.24 5.04 -17.70
N LYS A 221 1.02 5.34 -18.17
CA LYS A 221 0.09 6.22 -17.45
C LYS A 221 -0.46 5.59 -16.16
N LEU A 222 -0.65 4.28 -16.16
CA LEU A 222 -1.14 3.52 -14.99
C LEU A 222 -0.08 3.22 -13.95
N PHE A 223 1.20 3.14 -14.34
CA PHE A 223 2.33 2.64 -13.53
C PHE A 223 3.56 3.56 -13.55
N GLY A 224 3.41 4.80 -14.02
CA GLY A 224 4.50 5.77 -14.09
C GLY A 224 5.07 6.09 -12.71
N TYR A 225 6.35 6.44 -12.65
CA TYR A 225 7.07 6.61 -11.38
C TYR A 225 6.39 7.60 -10.40
N ASN A 226 5.75 8.66 -10.91
CA ASN A 226 5.07 9.67 -10.09
C ASN A 226 3.64 9.28 -9.68
N GLU A 227 3.13 8.16 -10.20
CA GLU A 227 1.77 7.71 -9.98
C GLU A 227 1.67 6.70 -8.84
N PHE A 228 2.76 6.36 -8.14
CA PHE A 228 2.80 5.34 -7.09
C PHE A 228 3.41 5.83 -5.79
N VAL A 229 2.87 5.32 -4.68
CA VAL A 229 3.54 5.31 -3.37
C VAL A 229 3.68 3.84 -2.96
N GLY A 230 4.93 3.38 -2.84
CA GLY A 230 5.19 1.95 -2.64
C GLY A 230 4.70 1.12 -3.85
N ILE A 231 3.72 0.24 -3.64
CA ILE A 231 3.15 -0.64 -4.66
C ILE A 231 1.75 -0.22 -5.13
N LEU A 232 1.18 0.85 -4.57
CA LEU A 232 -0.19 1.29 -4.87
C LEU A 232 -0.23 2.62 -5.64
N PRO A 233 -1.21 2.78 -6.55
CA PRO A 233 -1.46 4.04 -7.23
C PRO A 233 -1.73 5.20 -6.26
N LEU A 234 -1.29 6.41 -6.61
CA LEU A 234 -1.52 7.65 -5.85
C LEU A 234 -3.01 7.98 -5.67
N GLU A 235 -3.85 7.53 -6.60
CA GLU A 235 -5.31 7.63 -6.49
C GLU A 235 -5.83 6.79 -5.31
N HIS A 236 -5.32 5.55 -5.15
CA HIS A 236 -5.66 4.68 -4.02
C HIS A 236 -5.17 5.29 -2.70
N GLU A 237 -3.97 5.88 -2.67
CA GLU A 237 -3.48 6.63 -1.51
C GLU A 237 -4.40 7.80 -1.16
N SER A 238 -4.86 8.55 -2.18
CA SER A 238 -5.75 9.69 -2.00
C SER A 238 -7.14 9.26 -1.51
N GLU A 239 -7.63 8.10 -1.93
CA GLU A 239 -8.86 7.49 -1.44
C GLU A 239 -8.73 7.00 0.00
N ALA A 240 -7.61 6.34 0.32
CA ALA A 240 -7.29 5.89 1.66
C ALA A 240 -7.15 7.07 2.64
N ASP A 241 -6.49 8.15 2.22
CA ASP A 241 -6.39 9.41 2.97
C ASP A 241 -7.77 9.99 3.30
N ARG A 242 -8.68 10.07 2.32
CA ARG A 242 -10.04 10.60 2.51
C ARG A 242 -10.90 9.73 3.43
N ASN A 243 -10.82 8.41 3.25
CA ASN A 243 -11.57 7.48 4.08
C ASN A 243 -11.01 7.47 5.52
N GLY A 244 -9.68 7.44 5.68
CA GLY A 244 -8.99 7.55 6.97
C GLY A 244 -9.34 8.84 7.73
N GLN A 245 -9.34 10.00 7.08
CA GLN A 245 -9.82 11.26 7.70
C GLN A 245 -11.27 11.16 8.19
N THR A 246 -12.12 10.43 7.48
CA THR A 246 -13.50 10.20 7.92
C THR A 246 -13.55 9.32 9.16
N MET A 247 -12.75 8.26 9.20
CA MET A 247 -12.62 7.39 10.38
C MET A 247 -12.12 8.17 11.61
N LEU A 248 -11.09 9.00 11.44
CA LEU A 248 -10.52 9.81 12.52
C LEU A 248 -11.56 10.73 13.15
N ARG A 249 -12.31 11.47 12.33
CA ARG A 249 -13.39 12.36 12.81
C ARG A 249 -14.44 11.62 13.61
N ASN A 250 -14.92 10.50 13.08
CA ASN A 250 -15.97 9.71 13.72
C ASN A 250 -15.49 9.16 15.07
N SER A 251 -14.19 8.85 15.16
CA SER A 251 -13.56 8.28 16.35
C SER A 251 -13.06 9.34 17.35
N GLY A 252 -13.27 10.62 17.07
CA GLY A 252 -12.87 11.74 17.94
C GLY A 252 -11.39 12.12 17.90
N TYR A 253 -10.65 11.63 16.90
CA TYR A 253 -9.26 12.03 16.62
C TYR A 253 -9.18 13.23 15.69
N ASP A 254 -7.99 13.84 15.62
CA ASP A 254 -7.67 14.92 14.68
C ASP A 254 -7.65 14.41 13.23
N ASP A 255 -8.46 15.01 12.36
CA ASP A 255 -8.49 14.67 10.94
C ASP A 255 -7.30 15.24 10.15
N LEU A 256 -6.47 16.08 10.79
CA LEU A 256 -5.17 16.53 10.29
C LEU A 256 -3.99 15.72 10.83
N ALA A 257 -4.22 14.69 11.66
CA ALA A 257 -3.12 13.90 12.23
C ALA A 257 -2.26 13.19 11.15
N LEU A 258 -2.87 12.70 10.07
CA LEU A 258 -2.10 12.10 8.97
C LEU A 258 -1.22 13.13 8.26
N ALA A 259 -1.76 14.33 8.02
CA ALA A 259 -1.00 15.42 7.41
C ALA A 259 0.19 15.82 8.30
N SER A 260 -0.05 15.93 9.62
CA SER A 260 1.00 16.21 10.61
C SER A 260 2.10 15.14 10.62
N SER A 261 1.72 13.87 10.52
CA SER A 261 2.66 12.75 10.45
C SER A 261 3.49 12.79 9.16
N LEU A 262 2.84 13.03 8.01
CA LEU A 262 3.51 13.15 6.71
C LEU A 262 4.50 14.33 6.66
N GLU A 263 4.13 15.50 7.19
CA GLU A 263 5.03 16.65 7.30
C GLU A 263 6.28 16.34 8.14
N ARG A 264 6.11 15.53 9.20
CA ARG A 264 7.22 15.09 10.06
C ARG A 264 8.13 14.12 9.32
N ILE A 265 7.56 13.12 8.66
CA ILE A 265 8.27 12.15 7.83
C ILE A 265 9.07 12.89 6.76
N GLU A 266 8.48 13.86 6.06
CA GLU A 266 9.17 14.65 5.04
C GLU A 266 10.38 15.41 5.59
N LYS A 267 10.25 16.05 6.77
CA LYS A 267 11.37 16.73 7.44
C LYS A 267 12.50 15.78 7.80
N ILE A 268 12.20 14.52 8.13
CA ILE A 268 13.19 13.50 8.45
C ILE A 268 13.91 13.02 7.18
N PHE A 269 13.21 12.92 6.04
CA PHE A 269 13.73 12.25 4.84
C PHE A 269 14.27 13.13 3.73
N ASN A 270 13.97 14.44 3.70
CA ASN A 270 14.53 15.47 2.80
C ASN A 270 14.91 14.95 1.38
N ASN A 271 13.98 14.27 0.71
CA ASN A 271 14.17 13.72 -0.64
C ASN A 271 13.23 14.44 -1.62
N ASN A 272 13.79 15.06 -2.66
CA ASN A 272 13.11 15.97 -3.59
C ASN A 272 11.91 15.36 -4.34
N LEU A 273 11.93 14.04 -4.61
CA LEU A 273 10.88 13.40 -5.40
C LEU A 273 9.75 12.84 -4.51
N PHE A 274 10.12 12.18 -3.42
CA PHE A 274 9.19 11.78 -2.36
C PHE A 274 8.44 13.00 -1.79
N SER A 275 9.13 14.14 -1.67
CA SER A 275 8.54 15.40 -1.24
C SER A 275 7.36 15.84 -2.10
N GLN A 276 7.40 15.71 -3.44
CA GLN A 276 6.28 16.20 -4.28
C GLN A 276 4.98 15.44 -4.06
N ILE A 277 5.05 14.10 -4.01
CA ILE A 277 3.88 13.25 -3.79
C ILE A 277 3.33 13.44 -2.37
N VAL A 278 4.22 13.44 -1.38
CA VAL A 278 3.86 13.68 0.02
C VAL A 278 3.24 15.06 0.21
N GLN A 279 3.80 16.11 -0.40
CA GLN A 279 3.25 17.47 -0.38
C GLN A 279 1.87 17.56 -1.01
N LYS A 280 1.62 16.81 -2.10
CA LYS A 280 0.28 16.72 -2.67
C LYS A 280 -0.69 16.09 -1.68
N ARG A 281 -0.34 14.95 -1.06
CA ARG A 281 -1.17 14.29 -0.05
C ARG A 281 -1.47 15.21 1.14
N ILE A 282 -0.46 15.88 1.69
CA ILE A 282 -0.61 16.87 2.77
C ILE A 282 -1.58 17.97 2.37
N ARG A 283 -1.45 18.52 1.16
CA ARG A 283 -2.35 19.55 0.64
C ARG A 283 -3.79 19.06 0.52
N ASP A 284 -3.98 17.86 -0.02
CA ASP A 284 -5.30 17.26 -0.22
C ASP A 284 -5.98 16.97 1.13
N LEU A 285 -5.24 16.42 2.10
CA LEU A 285 -5.70 16.22 3.48
C LEU A 285 -6.16 17.54 4.13
N LYS A 286 -5.36 18.61 4.02
CA LYS A 286 -5.71 19.94 4.54
C LYS A 286 -6.95 20.52 3.87
N ASN A 287 -7.11 20.32 2.57
CA ASN A 287 -8.28 20.79 1.83
C ASN A 287 -9.57 20.02 2.19
N ASN A 288 -9.44 18.73 2.49
CA ASN A 288 -10.55 17.84 2.85
C ASN A 288 -10.97 17.95 4.32
N SER A 289 -10.12 18.51 5.19
CA SER A 289 -10.43 18.70 6.60
C SER A 289 -11.70 19.56 6.76
N LYS A 290 -12.58 19.10 7.64
CA LYS A 290 -13.78 19.88 8.02
C LYS A 290 -13.44 20.97 9.04
N ASP A 291 -12.27 20.89 9.67
CA ASP A 291 -11.81 21.85 10.67
C ASP A 291 -10.79 22.83 10.07
N LYS A 292 -11.30 23.75 9.25
CA LYS A 292 -10.46 24.82 8.66
C LYS A 292 -9.91 25.81 9.68
N SER A 293 -10.30 25.70 10.96
CA SER A 293 -9.88 26.63 12.00
C SER A 293 -8.44 26.40 12.49
N ASP A 294 -7.83 25.26 12.16
CA ASP A 294 -6.48 24.89 12.59
C ASP A 294 -5.53 24.46 11.47
N LEU A 295 -5.55 25.16 10.33
CA LEU A 295 -4.54 24.99 9.28
C LEU A 295 -3.11 25.41 9.73
N ASN A 296 -2.96 25.95 10.95
CA ASN A 296 -1.74 26.51 11.52
C ASN A 296 -1.17 25.72 12.71
N GLY A 297 -1.71 24.53 13.03
CA GLY A 297 -1.11 23.58 13.99
C GLY A 297 -1.16 24.00 15.46
N ARG A 298 -2.19 24.73 15.89
CA ARG A 298 -2.50 25.01 17.30
C ARG A 298 -3.76 24.26 17.71
N GLY A 299 -3.50 23.02 18.12
CA GLY A 299 -4.47 21.98 18.40
C GLY A 299 -5.67 22.40 19.23
N LYS A 300 -6.84 21.95 18.76
CA LYS A 300 -7.89 21.57 19.69
C LYS A 300 -7.41 20.40 20.53
N THR A 301 -7.82 20.37 21.79
CA THR A 301 -7.78 19.17 22.60
C THR A 301 -8.79 18.19 22.02
N PHE A 302 -8.34 17.30 21.13
CA PHE A 302 -9.15 16.18 20.69
C PHE A 302 -9.43 15.28 21.88
N ILE A 303 -10.68 14.83 22.00
CA ILE A 303 -11.22 14.15 23.19
C ILE A 303 -10.42 12.87 23.54
N VAL A 304 -9.70 12.31 22.57
CA VAL A 304 -9.06 10.98 22.66
C VAL A 304 -7.52 11.03 22.63
N SER A 305 -6.86 12.20 22.58
CA SER A 305 -5.37 12.21 22.58
C SER A 305 -4.81 11.79 23.95
N LYS A 306 -4.44 10.51 24.11
CA LYS A 306 -3.80 9.97 25.33
C LYS A 306 -2.28 9.94 25.19
N GLU A 307 -1.67 11.13 25.20
CA GLU A 307 -0.22 11.26 25.00
C GLU A 307 0.61 10.50 26.05
N GLU A 308 0.15 10.42 27.29
CA GLU A 308 0.84 9.69 28.36
C GLU A 308 0.89 8.17 28.09
N ASP A 309 -0.21 7.58 27.61
CA ASP A 309 -0.28 6.16 27.26
C ASP A 309 0.70 5.83 26.13
N LEU A 310 0.75 6.66 25.08
CA LEU A 310 1.72 6.52 23.99
C LEU A 310 3.15 6.55 24.51
N ARG A 311 3.49 7.50 25.40
CA ARG A 311 4.85 7.64 25.95
C ARG A 311 5.26 6.40 26.75
N LEU A 312 4.34 5.82 27.52
CA LEU A 312 4.58 4.59 28.26
C LEU A 312 4.84 3.41 27.32
N VAL A 313 4.07 3.29 26.24
CA VAL A 313 4.24 2.24 25.23
C VAL A 313 5.55 2.41 24.46
N GLN A 314 5.90 3.64 24.06
CA GLN A 314 7.18 3.96 23.43
C GLN A 314 8.36 3.60 24.33
N ALA A 315 8.31 3.95 25.62
CA ALA A 315 9.37 3.61 26.57
C ALA A 315 9.53 2.10 26.74
N ALA A 316 8.42 1.36 26.87
CA ALA A 316 8.44 -0.09 26.98
C ALA A 316 8.98 -0.76 25.71
N LEU A 317 8.53 -0.31 24.53
CA LEU A 317 9.00 -0.81 23.25
C LEU A 317 10.49 -0.52 23.04
N GLN A 318 10.96 0.68 23.39
CA GLN A 318 12.38 1.03 23.28
C GLN A 318 13.24 0.13 24.17
N GLN A 319 12.80 -0.17 25.40
CA GLN A 319 13.49 -1.09 26.28
C GLN A 319 13.57 -2.50 25.65
N PHE A 320 12.43 -3.01 25.16
CA PHE A 320 12.37 -4.31 24.49
C PHE A 320 13.31 -4.40 23.28
N LEU A 321 13.34 -3.37 22.44
CA LEU A 321 14.21 -3.30 21.27
C LEU A 321 15.70 -3.24 21.63
N ASN A 322 16.05 -2.60 22.76
CA ASN A 322 17.42 -2.59 23.28
C ASN A 322 17.83 -3.97 23.77
N ASP A 323 16.95 -4.68 24.49
CA ASP A 323 17.19 -6.04 24.99
C ASP A 323 17.38 -7.04 23.84
N LEU A 324 16.67 -6.86 22.72
CA LEU A 324 16.87 -7.63 21.50
C LEU A 324 18.21 -7.36 20.82
N ALA A 325 18.68 -6.12 20.81
CA ALA A 325 19.96 -5.75 20.20
C ALA A 325 21.18 -6.26 20.97
N LEU A 326 21.00 -6.68 22.23
CA LEU A 326 22.04 -7.26 23.07
C LEU A 326 22.17 -8.79 22.93
N LYS A 327 21.29 -9.44 22.17
CA LYS A 327 21.27 -10.90 21.93
C LYS A 327 21.89 -11.24 20.58
#